data_AF-A0A962GT69-F1
#
_entry.id   AF-A0A962GT69-F1
#
_cell.length_a   1.000
_cell.length_b   1.000
_cell.length_c   1.000
_cell.angle_alpha   90.00
_cell.angle_beta   90.00
_cell.angle_gamma   90.00
#
_symmetry.space_group_name_H-M   'P 1'
#
loop_
_entity.id
_entity.type
_entity.pdbx_description
1 polymer ?
#
loop_
_entity_poly.entity_id
_entity_poly.type
_entity_poly.pdbx_seq_one_letter_code
_entity_poly.pdbx_strand_id
1 'polypeptide(L)'
;VTNAANLDFFYNTIAGNTVDNHFNFYGSNAQNWVRIYNSIIYDQGDIFTISGNTTPFLRMKCNYVHETNSFPSNGGSIELEDNYPFNPDFVDSANGDYHLQSQSFAKDLCSENEIQSSYPDIEGNPRGIDDPAVPNLRGPFDVGAYEEISFDIIFKDSFE
;
A
#
# COMPACT_ATOMS: atom_id res chain seq x y z
N VAL A 1 20.07 23.60 3.28
CA VAL A 1 18.83 22.81 3.19
C VAL A 1 18.14 22.95 4.52
N THR A 2 16.94 23.54 4.58
CA THR A 2 16.39 24.03 5.87
C THR A 2 15.04 23.45 6.28
N ASN A 3 14.37 22.67 5.43
CA ASN A 3 13.20 21.89 5.84
C ASN A 3 13.26 20.50 5.17
N ALA A 4 13.20 19.46 5.99
CA ALA A 4 13.16 18.08 5.54
C ALA A 4 12.13 17.32 6.39
N ALA A 5 11.18 16.66 5.73
CA ALA A 5 10.28 15.72 6.35
C ALA A 5 10.68 14.29 5.97
N ASN A 6 10.42 13.35 6.87
CA ASN A 6 10.53 11.92 6.61
C ASN A 6 9.17 11.28 6.89
N LEU A 7 8.69 10.46 5.96
CA LEU A 7 7.47 9.67 6.10
C LEU A 7 7.76 8.23 5.68
N ASP A 8 7.44 7.31 6.58
CA ASP A 8 7.36 5.89 6.29
C ASP A 8 5.89 5.48 6.32
N PHE A 9 5.42 4.90 5.22
CA PHE A 9 4.04 4.49 5.01
C PHE A 9 4.03 3.03 4.56
N PHE A 10 3.70 2.11 5.45
CA PHE A 10 3.76 0.69 5.16
C PHE A 10 2.55 -0.05 5.70
N TYR A 11 2.04 -1.03 4.94
CA TYR A 11 0.83 -1.78 5.28
C TYR A 11 -0.37 -0.89 5.62
N ASN A 12 -0.63 0.10 4.77
CA ASN A 12 -1.78 0.98 4.91
C ASN A 12 -2.68 0.86 3.68
N THR A 13 -3.97 1.16 3.88
CA THR A 13 -4.96 1.28 2.80
C THR A 13 -5.51 2.70 2.80
N ILE A 14 -5.31 3.42 1.69
CA ILE A 14 -5.99 4.67 1.36
C ILE A 14 -7.02 4.35 0.29
N ALA A 15 -8.30 4.36 0.66
CA ALA A 15 -9.42 4.11 -0.25
C ALA A 15 -10.70 4.79 0.25
N GLY A 16 -11.66 5.00 -0.66
CA GLY A 16 -12.94 5.64 -0.37
C GLY A 16 -12.88 7.15 -0.11
N ASN A 17 -11.80 7.83 -0.48
CA ASN A 17 -11.64 9.27 -0.26
C ASN A 17 -11.98 10.08 -1.52
N THR A 18 -12.50 11.29 -1.30
CA THR A 18 -12.65 12.31 -2.37
C THR A 18 -11.59 13.38 -2.14
N VAL A 19 -10.37 13.13 -2.62
CA VAL A 19 -9.24 14.06 -2.53
C VAL A 19 -8.68 14.33 -3.92
N ASP A 20 -8.13 15.52 -4.12
CA ASP A 20 -7.43 15.84 -5.36
C ASP A 20 -6.03 15.23 -5.38
N ASN A 21 -5.36 15.15 -4.21
CA ASN A 21 -3.97 14.73 -4.10
C ASN A 21 -3.74 13.96 -2.78
N HIS A 22 -3.06 12.80 -2.83
CA HIS A 22 -2.76 11.99 -1.64
C HIS A 22 -1.50 12.45 -0.91
N PHE A 23 -0.36 12.50 -1.60
CA PHE A 23 0.93 12.87 -1.05
C PHE A 23 1.43 14.16 -1.69
N ASN A 24 1.49 15.23 -0.88
CA ASN A 24 1.92 16.55 -1.34
C ASN A 24 3.36 16.84 -0.88
N PHE A 25 4.27 16.91 -1.84
CA PHE A 25 5.60 17.45 -1.61
C PHE A 25 5.57 18.96 -1.82
N TYR A 26 5.74 19.73 -0.74
CA TYR A 26 5.77 21.18 -0.79
C TYR A 26 6.97 21.75 -0.03
N GLY A 27 7.49 22.89 -0.49
CA GLY A 27 8.52 23.62 0.23
C GLY A 27 9.32 24.62 -0.61
N SER A 28 10.07 25.48 0.09
CA SER A 28 11.07 26.37 -0.51
C SER A 28 12.47 25.87 -0.14
N ASN A 29 13.12 25.16 -1.06
CA ASN A 29 14.41 24.47 -0.87
C ASN A 29 14.33 23.32 0.16
N ALA A 30 13.35 22.43 -0.03
CA ALA A 30 13.10 21.28 0.85
C ALA A 30 13.61 19.95 0.27
N GLN A 31 14.03 19.04 1.14
CA GLN A 31 14.37 17.65 0.80
C GLN A 31 13.50 16.71 1.62
N ASN A 32 12.53 16.08 0.98
CA ASN A 32 11.55 15.23 1.66
C ASN A 32 11.84 13.76 1.34
N TRP A 33 11.82 12.92 2.37
CA TRP A 33 12.01 11.48 2.25
C TRP A 33 10.67 10.78 2.45
N VAL A 34 10.23 10.02 1.46
CA VAL A 34 9.00 9.24 1.53
C VAL A 34 9.29 7.80 1.11
N ARG A 35 8.85 6.87 1.95
CA ARG A 35 8.97 5.44 1.76
C ARG A 35 7.57 4.83 1.82
N ILE A 36 7.14 4.19 0.74
CA ILE A 36 5.82 3.55 0.63
C ILE A 36 5.98 2.08 0.27
N TYR A 37 5.60 1.19 1.18
CA TYR A 37 5.81 -0.25 1.02
C TYR A 37 4.54 -1.03 1.34
N ASN A 38 4.26 -2.11 0.61
CA ASN A 38 3.19 -3.05 0.93
C ASN A 38 1.85 -2.35 1.21
N SER A 39 1.52 -1.28 0.48
CA SER A 39 0.37 -0.42 0.74
C SER A 39 -0.58 -0.33 -0.45
N ILE A 40 -1.85 -0.06 -0.17
CA ILE A 40 -2.88 0.18 -1.16
C ILE A 40 -3.21 1.68 -1.17
N ILE A 41 -3.16 2.33 -2.34
CA ILE A 41 -3.57 3.72 -2.56
C ILE A 41 -4.55 3.73 -3.74
N TYR A 42 -5.81 3.43 -3.47
CA TYR A 42 -6.82 3.18 -4.48
C TYR A 42 -8.02 4.12 -4.33
N ASP A 43 -7.96 5.26 -5.01
CA ASP A 43 -8.90 6.37 -4.87
C ASP A 43 -9.00 7.19 -6.17
N GLN A 44 -9.47 8.43 -6.08
CA GLN A 44 -9.42 9.42 -7.16
C GLN A 44 -8.32 10.45 -6.89
N GLY A 45 -7.88 11.15 -7.94
CA GLY A 45 -6.90 12.24 -7.85
C GLY A 45 -5.49 11.80 -8.23
N ASP A 46 -4.51 12.66 -7.94
CA ASP A 46 -3.09 12.35 -8.14
C ASP A 46 -2.54 11.71 -6.86
N ILE A 47 -1.77 10.62 -6.98
CA ILE A 47 -1.05 10.06 -5.83
C ILE A 47 0.03 11.02 -5.34
N PHE A 48 0.79 11.62 -6.24
CA PHE A 48 1.83 12.60 -5.88
C PHE A 48 1.65 13.94 -6.57
N THR A 49 1.87 14.99 -5.79
CA THR A 49 1.96 16.35 -6.32
C THR A 49 3.19 17.02 -5.76
N ILE A 50 3.94 17.69 -6.64
CA ILE A 50 5.14 18.43 -6.29
C ILE A 50 4.89 19.91 -6.52
N SER A 51 5.08 20.72 -5.48
CA SER A 51 4.96 22.17 -5.54
C SER A 51 6.13 22.89 -4.87
N GLY A 52 6.51 24.05 -5.41
CA GLY A 52 7.66 24.81 -4.94
C GLY A 52 9.00 24.22 -5.38
N ASN A 53 10.08 24.62 -4.69
CA ASN A 53 11.42 24.10 -4.94
C ASN A 53 11.74 22.99 -3.95
N THR A 54 11.23 21.79 -4.24
CA THR A 54 11.43 20.59 -3.42
C THR A 54 12.12 19.51 -4.24
N THR A 55 12.96 18.73 -3.59
CA THR A 55 13.63 17.57 -4.18
C THR A 55 13.22 16.33 -3.38
N PRO A 56 12.20 15.59 -3.83
CA PRO A 56 11.77 14.39 -3.13
C PRO A 56 12.80 13.25 -3.31
N PHE A 57 12.97 12.50 -2.24
CA PHE A 57 13.58 11.18 -2.20
C PHE A 57 12.44 10.20 -1.95
N LEU A 58 12.05 9.45 -2.99
CA LEU A 58 10.87 8.58 -2.96
C LEU A 58 11.31 7.14 -3.21
N ARG A 59 10.92 6.24 -2.32
CA ARG A 59 11.02 4.80 -2.56
C ARG A 59 9.65 4.17 -2.44
N MET A 60 9.25 3.43 -3.46
CA MET A 60 8.01 2.69 -3.46
C MET A 60 8.24 1.27 -3.93
N LYS A 61 7.78 0.28 -3.15
CA LYS A 61 7.83 -1.12 -3.55
C LYS A 61 6.62 -1.91 -3.09
N CYS A 62 6.14 -2.77 -3.99
CA CYS A 62 5.06 -3.71 -3.72
C CYS A 62 3.77 -3.01 -3.26
N ASN A 63 3.26 -2.07 -4.06
CA ASN A 63 2.06 -1.32 -3.74
C ASN A 63 0.98 -1.56 -4.79
N TYR A 64 -0.29 -1.52 -4.37
CA TYR A 64 -1.42 -1.37 -5.27
C TYR A 64 -1.81 0.09 -5.35
N VAL A 65 -1.95 0.61 -6.55
CA VAL A 65 -2.25 2.03 -6.78
C VAL A 65 -3.34 2.16 -7.84
N HIS A 66 -4.12 3.24 -7.78
CA HIS A 66 -5.12 3.48 -8.83
C HIS A 66 -4.50 4.06 -10.11
N GLU A 67 -3.32 4.68 -10.01
CA GLU A 67 -2.63 5.29 -11.14
C GLU A 67 -1.12 5.38 -10.90
N THR A 68 -0.34 5.64 -11.95
CA THR A 68 1.11 5.88 -11.87
C THR A 68 1.55 7.09 -12.71
N ASN A 69 0.60 7.82 -13.30
CA ASN A 69 0.85 8.99 -14.13
C ASN A 69 1.37 10.18 -13.31
N SER A 70 0.95 10.31 -12.05
CA SER A 70 1.42 11.35 -11.14
C SER A 70 2.77 11.03 -10.51
N PHE A 71 3.29 9.82 -10.72
CA PHE A 71 4.56 9.42 -10.09
C PHE A 71 5.68 10.31 -10.58
N PRO A 72 6.49 10.88 -9.67
CA PRO A 72 7.52 11.82 -10.06
C PRO A 72 8.60 11.12 -10.88
N SER A 73 8.85 11.63 -12.08
CA SER A 73 9.93 11.16 -12.96
C SER A 73 11.25 11.91 -12.75
N ASN A 74 11.22 12.98 -11.96
CA ASN A 74 12.38 13.79 -11.59
C ASN A 74 12.39 14.09 -10.08
N GLY A 75 13.57 14.24 -9.50
CA GLY A 75 13.74 14.34 -8.06
C GLY A 75 15.18 14.05 -7.64
N GLY A 76 15.40 13.85 -6.35
CA GLY A 76 16.72 13.50 -5.82
C GLY A 76 17.07 12.05 -6.16
N SER A 77 16.43 11.12 -5.46
CA SER A 77 16.52 9.68 -5.74
C SER A 77 15.11 9.10 -5.72
N ILE A 78 14.69 8.54 -6.85
CA ILE A 78 13.36 7.96 -7.04
C ILE A 78 13.54 6.49 -7.39
N GLU A 79 13.01 5.60 -6.57
CA GLU A 79 13.03 4.14 -6.77
C GLU A 79 11.58 3.64 -6.74
N LEU A 80 11.07 3.16 -7.87
CA LEU A 80 9.68 2.73 -8.05
C LEU A 80 9.70 1.30 -8.61
N GLU A 81 9.43 0.32 -7.77
CA GLU A 81 9.45 -1.11 -8.10
C GLU A 81 8.10 -1.73 -7.74
N ASP A 82 7.60 -2.69 -8.53
CA ASP A 82 6.39 -3.45 -8.18
C ASP A 82 5.21 -2.58 -7.69
N ASN A 83 4.91 -1.48 -8.40
CA ASN A 83 3.72 -0.67 -8.16
C ASN A 83 2.67 -1.05 -9.20
N TYR A 84 1.58 -1.67 -8.75
CA TYR A 84 0.57 -2.31 -9.58
C TYR A 84 -0.65 -1.37 -9.75
N PRO A 85 -0.86 -0.78 -10.95
CA PRO A 85 -1.97 0.14 -11.21
C PRO A 85 -3.29 -0.60 -11.49
N PHE A 86 -3.70 -1.47 -10.56
CA PHE A 86 -4.86 -2.35 -10.70
C PHE A 86 -5.82 -2.22 -9.54
N ASN A 87 -7.05 -2.69 -9.74
CA ASN A 87 -8.04 -2.78 -8.67
C ASN A 87 -7.54 -3.79 -7.61
N PRO A 88 -7.51 -3.43 -6.31
CA PRO A 88 -7.20 -4.37 -5.24
C PRO A 88 -8.30 -5.41 -4.99
N ASP A 89 -9.47 -5.30 -5.63
CA ASP A 89 -10.60 -6.24 -5.49
C ASP A 89 -11.04 -6.39 -4.03
N PHE A 90 -11.48 -5.27 -3.43
CA PHE A 90 -12.07 -5.26 -2.09
C PHE A 90 -13.40 -6.01 -2.02
N VAL A 91 -13.73 -6.56 -0.84
CA VAL A 91 -15.00 -7.26 -0.60
C VAL A 91 -16.21 -6.32 -0.81
N ASP A 92 -16.23 -5.17 -0.13
CA ASP A 92 -17.30 -4.16 -0.27
C ASP A 92 -16.82 -2.76 0.14
N SER A 93 -15.99 -2.15 -0.71
CA SER A 93 -15.44 -0.82 -0.45
C SER A 93 -16.48 0.29 -0.40
N ALA A 94 -17.68 0.09 -0.97
CA ALA A 94 -18.78 1.06 -0.92
C ALA A 94 -19.39 1.16 0.48
N ASN A 95 -19.32 0.09 1.26
CA ASN A 95 -19.79 0.04 2.65
C ASN A 95 -18.64 0.03 3.68
N GLY A 96 -17.41 0.28 3.23
CA GLY A 96 -16.23 0.39 4.10
C GLY A 96 -15.54 -0.93 4.43
N ASP A 97 -15.90 -2.02 3.74
CA ASP A 97 -15.22 -3.30 3.86
C ASP A 97 -14.06 -3.36 2.85
N TYR A 98 -12.87 -3.04 3.34
CA TYR A 98 -11.62 -3.00 2.58
C TYR A 98 -10.78 -4.27 2.73
N HIS A 99 -11.37 -5.36 3.21
CA HIS A 99 -10.73 -6.68 3.11
C HIS A 99 -10.56 -7.06 1.64
N LEU A 100 -9.52 -7.83 1.36
CA LEU A 100 -9.26 -8.35 0.02
C LEU A 100 -10.20 -9.52 -0.26
N GLN A 101 -10.77 -9.58 -1.47
CA GLN A 101 -11.48 -10.77 -1.90
C GLN A 101 -10.54 -11.98 -1.96
N SER A 102 -11.10 -13.18 -1.83
CA SER A 102 -10.33 -14.43 -1.85
C SER A 102 -9.55 -14.69 -3.14
N GLN A 103 -9.87 -14.00 -4.23
CA GLN A 103 -9.18 -14.11 -5.52
C GLN A 103 -8.37 -12.86 -5.86
N SER A 104 -8.23 -11.91 -4.94
CA SER A 104 -7.45 -10.70 -5.16
C SER A 104 -5.98 -11.05 -5.38
N PHE A 105 -5.40 -10.47 -6.42
CA PHE A 105 -3.96 -10.56 -6.68
C PHE A 105 -3.12 -9.66 -5.76
N ALA A 106 -3.76 -8.93 -4.84
CA ALA A 106 -3.07 -8.20 -3.77
C ALA A 106 -2.78 -9.09 -2.55
N LYS A 107 -3.30 -10.34 -2.53
CA LYS A 107 -2.92 -11.35 -1.55
C LYS A 107 -1.61 -12.04 -1.90
N ASP A 108 -0.85 -12.47 -0.89
CA ASP A 108 0.39 -13.26 -1.03
C ASP A 108 1.32 -12.72 -2.12
N LEU A 109 1.45 -11.39 -2.12
CA LEU A 109 2.10 -10.67 -3.17
C LEU A 109 3.51 -10.26 -2.76
N CYS A 110 3.67 -9.79 -1.54
CA CYS A 110 4.84 -9.04 -1.10
C CYS A 110 5.81 -9.86 -0.26
N SER A 111 7.05 -9.36 -0.16
CA SER A 111 8.07 -9.91 0.73
C SER A 111 8.53 -8.86 1.72
N GLU A 112 9.15 -9.27 2.81
CA GLU A 112 9.67 -8.39 3.87
C GLU A 112 11.18 -8.11 3.77
N ASN A 113 11.72 -8.11 2.56
CA ASN A 113 13.14 -7.84 2.36
C ASN A 113 13.51 -6.38 2.64
N GLU A 114 12.59 -5.44 2.43
CA GLU A 114 12.83 -3.99 2.61
C GLU A 114 12.26 -3.45 3.93
N ILE A 115 11.15 -4.02 4.40
CA ILE A 115 10.46 -3.66 5.63
C ILE A 115 10.11 -4.93 6.40
N GLN A 116 10.22 -4.92 7.73
CA GLN A 116 9.78 -6.04 8.57
C GLN A 116 8.50 -5.64 9.28
N SER A 117 7.41 -6.40 9.11
CA SER A 117 6.24 -6.23 9.95
C SER A 117 6.58 -6.73 11.34
N SER A 118 6.72 -5.77 12.26
CA SER A 118 6.91 -6.08 13.67
C SER A 118 5.57 -6.17 14.42
N TYR A 119 4.47 -5.86 13.73
CA TYR A 119 3.16 -5.70 14.34
C TYR A 119 2.07 -6.38 13.51
N PRO A 120 1.02 -6.89 14.18
CA PRO A 120 -0.19 -7.37 13.53
C PRO A 120 -0.84 -6.32 12.62
N ASP A 121 -1.79 -6.76 11.82
CA ASP A 121 -2.65 -5.89 11.04
C ASP A 121 -3.63 -5.08 11.90
N ILE A 122 -4.52 -4.31 11.26
CA ILE A 122 -5.48 -3.45 11.97
C ILE A 122 -6.51 -4.22 12.81
N GLU A 123 -6.74 -5.51 12.52
CA GLU A 123 -7.63 -6.39 13.27
C GLU A 123 -6.90 -7.24 14.31
N GLY A 124 -5.57 -7.15 14.37
CA GLY A 124 -4.74 -7.92 15.29
C GLY A 124 -4.27 -9.26 14.72
N ASN A 125 -4.45 -9.50 13.42
CA ASN A 125 -3.99 -10.70 12.72
C ASN A 125 -2.48 -10.64 12.48
N PRO A 126 -1.73 -11.74 12.71
CA PRO A 126 -0.34 -11.81 12.28
C PRO A 126 -0.23 -11.63 10.77
N ARG A 127 0.84 -10.97 10.32
CA ARG A 127 1.14 -10.77 8.90
C ARG A 127 2.05 -11.86 8.36
N GLY A 128 2.04 -12.07 7.05
CA GLY A 128 2.86 -13.07 6.37
C GLY A 128 2.24 -14.47 6.42
N ILE A 129 0.91 -14.56 6.49
CA ILE A 129 0.20 -15.83 6.59
C ILE A 129 -0.10 -16.34 5.17
N ASP A 130 0.74 -17.29 4.74
CA ASP A 130 0.64 -17.93 3.43
C ASP A 130 -0.73 -18.61 3.21
N ASP A 131 -1.50 -18.15 2.22
CA ASP A 131 -2.70 -18.83 1.74
C ASP A 131 -2.28 -19.88 0.70
N PRO A 132 -2.38 -21.19 1.00
CA PRO A 132 -1.94 -22.23 0.08
C PRO A 132 -2.74 -22.27 -1.24
N ALA A 133 -3.87 -21.59 -1.32
CA ALA A 133 -4.66 -21.45 -2.54
C ALA A 133 -4.19 -20.30 -3.45
N VAL A 134 -3.39 -19.36 -2.93
CA VAL A 134 -2.87 -18.20 -3.67
C VAL A 134 -1.37 -18.37 -3.92
N PRO A 135 -0.92 -18.37 -5.18
CA PRO A 135 0.52 -18.47 -5.45
C PRO A 135 1.27 -17.21 -5.02
N ASN A 136 2.26 -17.39 -4.15
CA ASN A 136 3.23 -16.35 -3.81
C ASN A 136 3.94 -15.77 -5.04
N LEU A 137 3.78 -14.47 -5.30
CA LEU A 137 4.55 -13.80 -6.37
C LEU A 137 5.92 -13.33 -5.87
N ARG A 138 5.97 -12.62 -4.73
CA ARG A 138 7.22 -12.27 -4.03
C ARG A 138 7.34 -12.94 -2.67
N GLY A 139 6.22 -13.16 -1.98
CA GLY A 139 6.16 -13.77 -0.66
C GLY A 139 4.75 -13.73 -0.08
N PRO A 140 4.55 -14.28 1.13
CA PRO A 140 3.24 -14.58 1.70
C PRO A 140 2.57 -13.39 2.40
N PHE A 141 2.91 -12.17 2.01
CA PHE A 141 2.40 -10.96 2.67
C PHE A 141 1.38 -10.29 1.77
N ASP A 142 0.22 -10.01 2.34
CA ASP A 142 -0.83 -9.25 1.69
C ASP A 142 -0.47 -7.76 1.63
N VAL A 143 -0.96 -7.07 0.59
CA VAL A 143 -0.81 -5.62 0.48
C VAL A 143 -1.88 -4.92 1.30
N GLY A 144 -1.49 -3.86 2.01
CA GLY A 144 -2.42 -2.95 2.66
C GLY A 144 -2.65 -3.22 4.13
N ALA A 145 -3.75 -2.70 4.64
CA ALA A 145 -4.04 -2.63 6.07
C ALA A 145 -4.40 -3.98 6.70
N TYR A 146 -4.92 -4.92 5.92
CA TYR A 146 -5.46 -6.20 6.37
C TYR A 146 -4.60 -7.37 5.87
N GLU A 147 -4.47 -8.40 6.69
CA GLU A 147 -4.02 -9.72 6.28
C GLU A 147 -5.25 -10.64 6.18
N GLU A 148 -5.51 -11.20 5.01
CA GLU A 148 -6.67 -12.07 4.81
C GLU A 148 -6.39 -13.47 5.35
N ILE A 149 -6.88 -13.72 6.56
CA ILE A 149 -6.83 -15.04 7.17
C ILE A 149 -7.98 -15.91 6.63
N SER A 150 -7.76 -16.56 5.49
CA SER A 150 -8.63 -17.62 4.98
C SER A 150 -8.32 -18.97 5.65
N PHE A 151 -8.38 -19.05 6.98
CA PHE A 151 -8.48 -20.35 7.65
C PHE A 151 -9.95 -20.76 7.74
N ASP A 152 -10.34 -21.65 6.84
CA ASP A 152 -11.42 -22.60 7.06
C ASP A 152 -12.87 -22.07 6.89
N ILE A 153 -13.36 -22.15 5.65
CA ILE A 153 -14.80 -22.03 5.30
C ILE A 153 -15.66 -23.01 6.12
N ILE A 154 -15.09 -24.08 6.68
CA ILE A 154 -15.83 -25.17 7.33
C ILE A 154 -16.19 -24.81 8.79
N PHE A 155 -15.61 -23.76 9.39
CA PHE A 155 -15.92 -23.35 10.78
C PHE A 155 -16.49 -21.93 10.95
N LYS A 156 -16.68 -21.16 9.86
CA LYS A 156 -17.18 -19.78 9.96
C LYS A 156 -18.57 -19.68 10.61
N ASP A 157 -19.40 -20.72 10.50
CA ASP A 157 -20.77 -20.73 11.02
C ASP A 157 -20.97 -21.58 12.29
N SER A 158 -19.90 -22.09 12.91
CA SER A 158 -19.99 -23.06 14.02
C SER A 158 -20.74 -24.35 13.65
N PHE A 159 -20.56 -25.40 14.45
CA PHE A 159 -21.39 -26.61 14.34
C PHE A 159 -22.70 -26.39 15.08
N GLU A 160 -23.81 -26.17 14.38
CA GLU A 160 -25.13 -26.52 14.89
C GLU A 160 -25.44 -28.00 14.68
#